data_AF-A0A0F9GKY8-F1
#
_entry.id   AF-A0A0F9GKY8-F1
#
_cell.length_a   1.000
_cell.length_b   1.000
_cell.length_c   1.000
_cell.angle_alpha   90.00
_cell.angle_beta   90.00
_cell.angle_gamma   90.00
#
_symmetry.space_group_name_H-M   'P 1'
#
loop_
_entity.id
_entity.type
_entity.pdbx_description
1 polymer ?
#
loop_
_entity_poly.entity_id
_entity_poly.type
_entity_poly.pdbx_seq_one_letter_code
_entity_poly.pdbx_strand_id
1 'polypeptide(L)'
;MKREYALGTYLTMDDLPFSGYIGGRAICSDGRARNLKRIAFTADTFFSVPAAVTIKGKTVSGYVSVETCEGFSTDTNEDPAVVKFHAYLYGKNHMLLPKGAWVR
;
A
#
# COMPACT_ATOMS: atom_id res chain seq x y z
N MET A 1 -7.89 4.18 14.92
CA MET A 1 -9.00 3.98 13.95
C MET A 1 -8.59 3.18 12.69
N LYS A 2 -9.42 2.24 12.21
CA LYS A 2 -9.21 1.49 10.95
C LYS A 2 -10.06 2.10 9.82
N ARG A 3 -9.42 2.44 8.69
CA ARG A 3 -10.10 2.91 7.47
C ARG A 3 -10.00 1.85 6.38
N GLU A 4 -11.15 1.36 5.94
CA GLU A 4 -11.26 0.33 4.89
C GLU A 4 -11.37 0.96 3.50
N TYR A 5 -10.82 0.25 2.52
CA TYR A 5 -10.82 0.59 1.10
C TYR A 5 -11.23 -0.66 0.29
N ALA A 6 -11.39 -0.53 -1.03
CA ALA A 6 -11.77 -1.66 -1.87
C ALA A 6 -10.70 -2.76 -1.92
N LEU A 7 -11.07 -3.90 -2.51
CA LEU A 7 -10.21 -5.10 -2.66
C LEU A 7 -9.63 -5.63 -1.33
N GLY A 8 -10.36 -5.41 -0.22
CA GLY A 8 -9.95 -5.84 1.11
C GLY A 8 -8.68 -5.13 1.62
N THR A 9 -8.39 -3.95 1.09
CA THR A 9 -7.27 -3.10 1.53
C THR A 9 -7.72 -2.18 2.66
N TYR A 10 -6.80 -1.82 3.56
CA TYR A 10 -7.12 -0.92 4.68
C TYR A 10 -5.85 -0.26 5.22
N LEU A 11 -6.03 0.86 5.90
CA LEU A 11 -4.99 1.50 6.72
C LEU A 11 -5.48 1.64 8.15
N THR A 12 -4.59 1.44 9.10
CA THR A 12 -4.86 1.63 10.53
C THR A 12 -4.05 2.83 10.99
N MET A 13 -4.75 3.82 11.53
CA MET A 13 -4.17 5.04 12.10
C MET A 13 -4.29 4.97 13.63
N ASP A 14 -3.28 5.49 14.31
CA ASP A 14 -3.35 5.67 15.76
C ASP A 14 -4.24 6.87 16.13
N ASP A 15 -4.93 6.79 17.27
CA ASP A 15 -5.90 7.82 17.71
C ASP A 15 -5.25 8.90 18.58
N LEU A 16 -3.92 8.91 18.68
CA LEU A 16 -3.15 9.92 19.42
C LEU A 16 -3.00 11.23 18.61
N PRO A 17 -2.78 12.38 19.29
CA PRO A 17 -2.73 13.72 18.66
C PRO A 17 -1.63 13.94 17.61
N PHE A 18 -0.72 12.98 17.43
CA PHE A 18 0.29 12.96 16.37
C PHE A 18 0.01 11.81 15.39
N SER A 19 -1.26 11.60 15.02
CA SER A 19 -1.75 10.39 14.32
C SER A 19 -0.83 9.92 13.20
N GLY A 20 -0.30 8.71 13.36
CA GLY A 20 0.51 8.05 12.35
C GLY A 20 -0.15 6.76 11.88
N TYR A 21 0.27 6.26 10.72
CA TYR A 21 -0.12 4.93 10.28
C TYR A 21 0.63 3.89 11.11
N ILE A 22 -0.10 2.94 11.70
CA ILE A 22 0.45 1.86 12.55
C ILE A 22 0.36 0.49 11.89
N GLY A 23 -0.44 0.37 10.84
CA GLY A 23 -0.58 -0.86 10.09
C GLY A 23 -1.46 -0.68 8.86
N GLY A 24 -1.62 -1.76 8.11
CA GLY A 24 -2.51 -1.78 6.96
C GLY A 24 -2.34 -3.02 6.12
N ARG A 25 -3.15 -3.09 5.06
CA ARG A 25 -3.11 -4.11 4.04
C ARG A 25 -3.23 -3.43 2.68
N ALA A 26 -2.30 -3.73 1.79
CA ALA A 26 -2.22 -3.11 0.47
C ALA A 26 -2.21 -4.15 -0.64
N ILE A 27 -2.80 -3.81 -1.79
CA ILE A 27 -2.71 -4.58 -3.02
C ILE A 27 -1.30 -4.41 -3.58
N CYS A 28 -0.62 -5.53 -3.82
CA CYS A 28 0.69 -5.55 -4.45
C CYS A 28 0.54 -5.71 -5.96
N SER A 29 1.61 -5.42 -6.69
CA SER A 29 1.62 -5.48 -8.15
C SER A 29 1.51 -6.90 -8.73
N ASP A 30 1.45 -7.93 -7.89
CA ASP A 30 1.13 -9.31 -8.26
C ASP A 30 -0.37 -9.63 -8.12
N GLY A 31 -1.21 -8.61 -7.91
CA GLY A 31 -2.66 -8.71 -7.73
C GLY A 31 -3.07 -9.26 -6.36
N ARG A 32 -2.15 -9.38 -5.41
CA ARG A 32 -2.43 -9.97 -4.08
C ARG A 32 -2.38 -8.92 -2.98
N ALA A 33 -3.43 -8.85 -2.18
CA ALA A 33 -3.48 -7.99 -1.00
C ALA A 33 -2.67 -8.60 0.15
N ARG A 34 -1.71 -7.85 0.70
CA ARG A 34 -0.76 -8.30 1.73
C ARG A 34 -0.71 -7.34 2.90
N ASN A 35 -0.47 -7.87 4.09
CA ASN A 35 -0.27 -7.06 5.28
C ASN A 35 1.05 -6.28 5.17
N LEU A 36 1.00 -5.01 5.56
CA LEU A 36 2.15 -4.13 5.62
C LEU A 36 3.01 -4.45 6.84
N LYS A 37 4.32 -4.25 6.68
CA LYS A 37 5.34 -4.26 7.72
C LYS A 37 6.07 -2.92 7.70
N ARG A 38 6.55 -2.49 8.87
CA ARG A 38 7.40 -1.28 8.99
C ARG A 38 6.79 -0.08 8.27
N ILE A 39 5.50 0.16 8.47
CA ILE A 39 4.86 1.37 7.97
C ILE A 39 5.44 2.55 8.75
N ALA A 40 5.90 3.57 8.05
CA ALA A 40 6.39 4.78 8.69
C ALA A 40 5.24 5.49 9.38
N PHE A 41 5.54 6.01 10.57
CA PHE A 41 4.59 6.78 11.36
C PHE A 41 4.14 8.04 10.61
N THR A 42 5.06 8.66 9.86
CA THR A 42 4.83 9.82 9.00
C THR A 42 4.98 9.45 7.54
N ALA A 43 4.12 10.00 6.68
CA ALA A 43 4.27 9.88 5.25
C ALA A 43 5.48 10.71 4.78
N ASP A 44 6.28 10.17 3.84
CA ASP A 44 7.42 10.90 3.26
C ASP A 44 6.95 12.01 2.31
N THR A 45 5.71 11.89 1.80
CA THR A 45 4.95 12.95 1.12
C THR A 45 3.46 12.77 1.43
N PHE A 46 2.59 13.74 1.10
CA PHE A 46 1.13 13.65 1.34
C PHE A 46 0.48 12.36 0.80
N PHE A 47 1.08 11.70 -0.19
CA PHE A 47 0.48 10.57 -0.92
C PHE A 47 1.29 9.27 -0.82
N SER A 48 2.43 9.26 -0.12
CA SER A 48 3.31 8.09 -0.04
C SER A 48 3.81 7.83 1.38
N VAL A 49 3.41 6.70 1.95
CA VAL A 49 3.86 6.25 3.28
C VAL A 49 4.86 5.11 3.11
N PRO A 50 6.13 5.27 3.52
CA PRO A 50 7.09 4.18 3.47
C PRO A 50 6.57 2.93 4.17
N ALA A 51 6.76 1.78 3.54
CA ALA A 51 6.28 0.50 4.05
C ALA A 51 7.13 -0.65 3.49
N ALA A 52 6.86 -1.85 3.98
CA ALA A 52 7.42 -3.08 3.45
C ALA A 52 6.36 -4.18 3.41
N VAL A 53 6.56 -5.17 2.54
CA VAL A 53 5.76 -6.40 2.48
C VAL A 53 6.66 -7.62 2.52
N THR A 54 6.09 -8.78 2.85
CA THR A 54 6.80 -10.07 2.75
C THR A 54 6.27 -10.88 1.58
N ILE A 55 7.18 -11.28 0.69
CA ILE A 55 6.88 -12.05 -0.52
C ILE A 55 7.82 -13.25 -0.55
N LYS A 56 7.25 -14.46 -0.53
CA LYS A 56 8.01 -15.72 -0.51
C LYS A 56 9.09 -15.73 0.60
N GLY A 57 8.72 -15.28 1.80
CA GLY A 57 9.62 -15.18 2.96
C GLY A 57 10.64 -14.02 2.90
N LYS A 58 10.70 -13.25 1.80
CA LYS A 58 11.63 -12.14 1.63
C LYS A 58 10.94 -10.80 1.82
N THR A 59 11.62 -9.86 2.47
CA THR A 59 11.11 -8.48 2.61
C THR A 59 11.37 -7.68 1.35
N VAL A 60 10.35 -6.96 0.90
CA VAL A 60 10.42 -5.96 -0.18
C VAL A 60 10.06 -4.61 0.42
N SER A 61 10.95 -3.62 0.26
CA SER A 61 10.72 -2.24 0.71
C SER A 61 10.05 -1.42 -0.39
N GLY A 62 9.25 -0.44 0.02
CA GLY A 62 8.48 0.39 -0.87
C GLY A 62 7.74 1.49 -0.12
N TYR A 63 6.68 1.97 -0.72
CA TYR A 63 5.71 2.86 -0.09
C TYR A 63 4.30 2.41 -0.42
N VAL A 64 3.33 2.87 0.36
CA VAL A 64 1.92 2.76 0.05
C VAL A 64 1.34 4.11 -0.34
N SER A 65 0.44 4.09 -1.31
CA SER A 65 -0.42 5.21 -1.69
C SER A 65 -1.87 4.76 -1.63
N VAL A 66 -2.77 5.74 -1.47
CA VAL A 66 -4.20 5.54 -1.70
C VAL A 66 -4.50 6.12 -3.07
N GLU A 67 -4.86 5.26 -4.02
CA GLU A 67 -5.19 5.60 -5.39
C GLU A 67 -6.31 4.66 -5.88
N THR A 68 -6.97 4.98 -6.99
CA THR A 68 -8.01 4.09 -7.54
C THR A 68 -7.39 2.84 -8.17
N CYS A 69 -8.19 1.82 -8.46
CA CYS A 69 -7.73 0.60 -9.13
C CYS A 69 -6.94 0.89 -10.41
N GLU A 70 -7.42 1.83 -11.24
CA GLU A 70 -6.79 2.24 -12.50
C GLU A 70 -5.67 3.29 -12.35
N GLY A 71 -5.52 3.91 -11.17
CA GLY A 71 -4.42 4.84 -10.89
C GLY A 71 -4.89 6.11 -10.16
N PHE A 72 -4.37 7.27 -10.54
CA PHE A 72 -4.86 8.55 -9.98
C PHE A 72 -6.08 9.02 -10.77
N SER A 73 -7.24 8.43 -10.45
CA SER A 73 -8.55 8.79 -11.03
C SER A 73 -9.54 9.26 -9.93
N THR A 74 -10.78 9.50 -10.31
CA THR A 74 -11.87 9.82 -9.37
C THR A 74 -12.47 8.54 -8.82
N ASP A 75 -12.60 8.45 -7.48
CA ASP A 75 -13.22 7.32 -6.79
C ASP A 75 -14.67 7.13 -7.24
N THR A 76 -14.94 6.05 -7.97
CA THR A 76 -16.29 5.62 -8.39
C THR A 76 -16.52 4.17 -7.99
N ASN A 77 -17.75 3.67 -8.16
CA ASN A 77 -18.03 2.25 -7.91
C ASN A 77 -17.29 1.34 -8.90
N GLU A 78 -17.01 1.84 -10.10
CA GLU A 78 -16.31 1.14 -11.17
C GLU A 78 -14.78 1.19 -11.00
N ASP A 79 -14.25 2.28 -10.44
CA ASP A 79 -12.83 2.46 -10.15
C ASP A 79 -12.61 2.93 -8.70
N PRO A 80 -12.80 2.01 -7.72
CA PRO A 80 -12.80 2.40 -6.32
C PRO A 80 -11.40 2.67 -5.78
N ALA A 81 -11.30 3.51 -4.76
CA ALA A 81 -10.06 3.74 -4.04
C ALA A 81 -9.52 2.46 -3.37
N VAL A 82 -8.24 2.20 -3.54
CA VAL A 82 -7.48 1.07 -2.99
C VAL A 82 -6.15 1.53 -2.40
N VAL A 83 -5.63 0.78 -1.43
CA VAL A 83 -4.28 0.99 -0.92
C VAL A 83 -3.30 0.20 -1.77
N LYS A 84 -2.46 0.85 -2.58
CA LYS A 84 -1.46 0.17 -3.42
C LYS A 84 -0.09 0.19 -2.78
N PHE A 85 0.64 -0.92 -2.91
CA PHE A 85 2.05 -1.00 -2.52
C PHE A 85 2.94 -0.89 -3.75
N HIS A 86 3.85 0.09 -3.72
CA HIS A 86 4.83 0.35 -4.75
C HIS A 86 6.22 -0.03 -4.24
N ALA A 87 6.79 -1.10 -4.78
CA ALA A 87 8.15 -1.50 -4.46
C ALA A 87 9.15 -0.46 -4.97
N TYR A 88 10.15 -0.12 -4.15
CA TYR A 88 11.26 0.70 -4.62
C TYR A 88 12.05 -0.07 -5.67
N LEU A 89 12.15 0.46 -6.89
CA LEU A 89 12.86 -0.20 -7.99
C LEU A 89 14.37 -0.38 -7.73
N TYR A 90 14.95 0.44 -6.86
CA TYR A 90 16.32 0.31 -6.38
C TYR A 90 16.44 -0.56 -5.11
N GLY A 91 15.31 -1.02 -4.56
CA GLY A 91 15.24 -1.77 -3.32
C GLY A 91 15.58 -3.25 -3.50
N LYS A 92 16.12 -3.87 -2.45
CA LYS A 92 16.42 -5.31 -2.47
C LYS A 92 15.13 -6.11 -2.73
N ASN A 93 15.21 -7.12 -3.59
CA ASN A 93 14.12 -8.02 -3.95
C ASN A 93 12.93 -7.37 -4.70
N HIS A 94 13.06 -6.15 -5.23
CA HIS A 94 11.97 -5.49 -5.98
C HIS A 94 11.45 -6.33 -7.16
N MET A 95 12.34 -7.11 -7.80
CA MET A 95 12.02 -8.03 -8.91
C MET A 95 11.05 -9.17 -8.53
N LEU A 96 10.78 -9.40 -7.24
CA LEU A 96 9.76 -10.36 -6.80
C LEU A 96 8.33 -9.89 -7.09
N LEU A 97 8.16 -8.62 -7.46
CA LEU A 97 6.90 -8.00 -7.82
C LEU A 97 6.95 -7.60 -9.30
N PRO A 98 6.05 -8.15 -10.15
CA PRO A 98 5.98 -7.76 -11.55
C PRO A 98 5.49 -6.31 -11.67
N LYS A 99 5.94 -5.56 -12.67
CA LYS A 99 5.41 -4.19 -12.87
C LYS A 99 3.96 -4.27 -13.38
N GLY A 100 3.07 -3.47 -12.80
CA GLY A 100 1.79 -3.12 -13.46
C GLY A 100 0.56 -3.97 -13.14
N ALA A 101 0.66 -5.09 -12.41
CA ALA A 101 -0.48 -6.01 -12.26
C ALA A 101 -1.23 -5.87 -10.92
N TRP A 102 -1.40 -4.64 -10.42
CA TRP A 102 -2.13 -4.38 -9.18
C TRP A 102 -3.61 -4.77 -9.27
N VAL A 103 -4.21 -4.78 -10.47
CA VAL A 103 -5.59 -5.20 -10.66
C VAL A 103 -5.75 -5.86 -12.04
N ARG A 104 -6.43 -7.01 -12.05
CA ARG A 104 -7.17 -7.58 -13.18
C ARG A 104 -8.43 -8.20 -12.63
#